data_AF-U9SWI1-F1
#
_entry.id   AF-U9SWI1-F1
#
_cell.length_a   1.000
_cell.length_b   1.000
_cell.length_c   1.000
_cell.angle_alpha   90.00
_cell.angle_beta   90.00
_cell.angle_gamma   90.00
#
_symmetry.space_group_name_H-M   'P 1'
#
loop_
_entity.id
_entity.type
_entity.pdbx_description
1 polymer ?
#
loop_
_entity_poly.entity_id
_entity_poly.type
_entity_poly.pdbx_seq_one_letter_code
_entity_poly.pdbx_strand_id
1 'polypeptide(L)'
;MSELFFNTKILTNQAIKIILKKRGFFDDIRILSDILELIKEAILMLERMYTILADCYLYLLRMATFFKQIPINDYCSLKNFCIKVFNERYKEFNEDIYHKVPNISTLNISTQIFILLE
;
A
#
# COMPACT_ATOMS: atom_id res chain seq x y z
N MET A 1 -21.39 8.88 1.51
CA MET A 1 -21.94 10.25 1.67
C MET A 1 -20.76 11.19 1.64
N SER A 2 -20.66 12.24 0.84
CA SER A 2 -21.51 12.95 -0.13
C SER A 2 -20.51 13.99 -0.67
N GLU A 3 -20.11 13.99 -1.94
CA GLU A 3 -20.77 14.72 -3.01
C GLU A 3 -20.14 14.27 -4.34
N LEU A 4 -20.82 13.35 -5.03
CA LEU A 4 -20.64 13.20 -6.47
C LEU A 4 -21.36 14.39 -7.12
N PHE A 5 -20.69 15.55 -7.13
CA PHE A 5 -21.09 16.65 -8.00
C PHE A 5 -20.83 16.19 -9.44
N PHE A 6 -21.86 15.57 -10.05
CA PHE A 6 -21.99 15.46 -11.50
C PHE A 6 -22.11 16.88 -12.07
N ASN A 7 -20.97 17.54 -12.21
CA ASN A 7 -20.87 18.78 -12.96
C ASN A 7 -20.89 18.38 -14.45
N THR A 8 -22.05 18.46 -15.08
CA THR A 8 -22.26 18.21 -16.53
C THR A 8 -21.65 19.32 -17.38
N LYS A 9 -20.44 19.77 -17.04
CA LYS A 9 -19.63 20.64 -17.87
C LYS A 9 -19.03 19.76 -18.95
N ILE A 10 -19.59 19.83 -20.17
CA ILE A 10 -19.03 19.16 -21.34
C ILE A 10 -17.55 19.54 -21.42
N LEU A 11 -16.68 18.56 -21.18
CA LEU A 11 -15.24 18.75 -21.20
C LEU A 11 -14.83 18.96 -22.67
N THR A 12 -14.43 20.18 -23.00
CA THR A 12 -13.98 20.47 -24.37
C THR A 12 -12.72 19.67 -24.68
N ASN A 13 -12.50 19.34 -25.95
CA ASN A 13 -11.30 18.65 -26.40
C ASN A 13 -10.00 19.38 -25.96
N GLN A 14 -10.05 20.70 -25.83
CA GLN A 14 -8.92 21.49 -25.31
C GLN A 14 -8.71 21.29 -23.80
N ALA A 15 -9.77 21.29 -23.00
CA ALA A 15 -9.67 21.02 -21.56
C ALA A 15 -9.13 19.60 -21.30
N ILE A 16 -9.56 18.60 -22.08
CA ILE A 16 -9.03 17.22 -22.02
C ILE A 16 -7.53 17.21 -22.33
N LYS A 17 -7.11 17.87 -23.42
CA LYS A 17 -5.69 17.96 -23.78
C LYS A 17 -4.85 18.63 -22.69
N ILE A 18 -5.38 19.62 -21.99
CA ILE A 18 -4.68 20.27 -20.87
C ILE A 18 -4.50 19.28 -19.72
N ILE A 19 -5.55 18.54 -19.35
CA ILE A 19 -5.49 17.53 -18.27
C ILE A 19 -4.47 16.44 -18.62
N LEU A 20 -4.53 15.87 -19.83
CA LEU A 20 -3.59 14.84 -20.26
C LEU A 20 -2.15 15.35 -20.35
N LYS A 21 -1.92 16.64 -20.56
CA LYS A 21 -0.57 17.23 -20.52
C LYS A 21 -0.08 17.54 -19.11
N LYS A 22 -0.96 17.53 -18.09
CA LYS A 22 -0.53 17.74 -16.71
C LYS A 22 0.28 16.54 -16.25
N ARG A 23 1.48 16.82 -15.76
CA ARG A 23 2.38 15.82 -15.15
C ARG A 23 1.66 15.00 -14.07
N GLY A 24 0.86 15.67 -13.23
CA GLY A 24 0.10 15.06 -12.14
C GLY A 24 -0.77 13.87 -12.58
N PHE A 25 -1.45 13.95 -13.74
CA PHE A 25 -2.27 12.83 -14.21
C PHE A 25 -1.46 11.54 -14.41
N PHE A 26 -0.27 11.65 -15.01
CA PHE A 26 0.60 10.49 -15.23
C PHE A 26 1.42 10.11 -14.00
N ASP A 27 1.73 11.06 -13.12
CA ASP A 27 2.37 10.77 -11.84
C ASP A 27 1.43 9.98 -10.91
N ASP A 28 0.13 10.32 -10.91
CA ASP A 28 -0.92 9.57 -10.20
C ASP A 28 -1.04 8.13 -10.73
N ILE A 29 -1.06 7.96 -12.07
CA ILE A 29 -1.07 6.64 -12.71
C ILE A 29 0.17 5.84 -12.31
N ARG A 30 1.35 6.48 -12.26
CA ARG A 30 2.59 5.81 -11.87
C ARG A 30 2.52 5.29 -10.44
N ILE A 31 2.10 6.12 -9.48
CA ILE A 31 1.98 5.68 -8.08
C ILE A 31 0.97 4.55 -7.92
N LEU A 32 -0.17 4.62 -8.62
CA LEU A 32 -1.14 3.53 -8.62
C LEU A 32 -0.55 2.25 -9.23
N SER A 33 0.19 2.36 -10.32
CA SER A 33 0.88 1.23 -10.94
C SER A 33 1.87 0.59 -9.98
N ASP A 34 2.70 1.39 -9.30
CA ASP A 34 3.72 0.90 -8.36
C ASP A 34 3.07 0.17 -7.17
N ILE A 35 1.96 0.70 -6.63
CA ILE A 35 1.19 0.04 -5.56
C ILE A 35 0.63 -1.30 -6.04
N LEU A 36 0.00 -1.32 -7.23
CA LEU A 36 -0.61 -2.53 -7.79
C LEU A 36 0.43 -3.60 -8.12
N GLU A 37 1.61 -3.20 -8.59
CA GLU A 37 2.73 -4.11 -8.85
C GLU A 37 3.21 -4.78 -7.56
N LEU A 38 3.41 -4.02 -6.48
CA LEU A 38 3.76 -4.57 -5.17
C LEU A 38 2.74 -5.58 -4.65
N ILE A 39 1.45 -5.26 -4.79
CA ILE A 39 0.37 -6.18 -4.37
C ILE A 39 0.40 -7.45 -5.23
N LYS A 40 0.55 -7.31 -6.55
CA LYS A 40 0.65 -8.45 -7.48
C LYS A 40 1.83 -9.34 -7.14
N GLU A 41 3.01 -8.78 -6.87
CA GLU A 41 4.20 -9.54 -6.49
C GLU A 41 4.00 -10.30 -5.18
N ALA A 42 3.35 -9.67 -4.20
CA ALA A 42 3.02 -10.32 -2.93
C ALA A 42 2.08 -11.53 -3.14
N ILE A 43 1.03 -11.36 -3.94
CA ILE A 43 0.09 -12.45 -4.26
C ILE A 43 0.80 -13.60 -4.98
N LEU A 44 1.54 -13.29 -6.05
CA LEU A 44 2.25 -14.31 -6.83
C LEU A 44 3.26 -15.09 -6.00
N MET A 45 3.89 -14.42 -5.04
CA MET A 45 4.78 -15.08 -4.11
C MET A 45 4.01 -15.97 -3.14
N LEU A 46 2.91 -15.51 -2.54
CA LEU A 46 2.10 -16.32 -1.63
C LEU A 46 1.51 -17.57 -2.30
N GLU A 47 1.22 -17.49 -3.60
CA GLU A 47 0.75 -18.61 -4.41
C GLU A 47 1.84 -19.64 -4.75
N ARG A 48 3.12 -19.35 -4.49
CA ARG A 48 4.20 -20.32 -4.74
C ARG A 48 4.12 -21.49 -3.77
N MET A 49 4.32 -22.68 -4.33
CA MET A 49 4.21 -23.96 -3.62
C MET A 49 5.17 -24.13 -2.42
N TYR A 50 6.19 -23.30 -2.30
CA TYR A 50 7.25 -23.38 -1.28
C TYR A 50 7.41 -22.11 -0.44
N THR A 51 6.41 -21.22 -0.45
CA THR A 51 6.45 -19.99 0.36
C THR A 51 6.38 -20.31 1.84
N ILE A 52 7.35 -19.83 2.60
CA ILE A 52 7.38 -19.98 4.05
C ILE A 52 6.99 -18.69 4.75
N LEU A 53 6.60 -18.81 6.03
CA LEU A 53 6.16 -17.67 6.85
C LEU A 53 7.19 -16.52 6.89
N ALA A 54 8.49 -16.82 6.87
CA ALA A 54 9.55 -15.82 6.83
C ALA A 54 9.48 -14.96 5.56
N ASP A 55 9.16 -15.58 4.42
CA ASP A 55 9.01 -14.86 3.16
C ASP A 55 7.78 -13.93 3.23
N CYS A 56 6.68 -14.37 3.85
CA CYS A 56 5.49 -13.52 4.05
C CYS A 56 5.83 -12.26 4.86
N TYR A 57 6.61 -12.39 5.94
CA TYR A 57 7.08 -11.26 6.74
C TYR A 57 7.98 -10.31 5.95
N LEU A 58 8.85 -10.82 5.09
CA LEU A 58 9.69 -10.00 4.23
C LEU A 58 8.86 -9.13 3.27
N TYR A 59 7.77 -9.67 2.72
CA TYR A 59 6.86 -8.92 1.87
C TYR A 59 6.05 -7.87 2.64
N LEU A 60 5.58 -8.21 3.84
CA LEU A 60 4.94 -7.24 4.73
C LEU A 60 5.88 -6.07 5.03
N LEU A 61 7.16 -6.34 5.30
CA LEU A 61 8.17 -5.31 5.52
C LEU A 61 8.42 -4.45 4.27
N ARG A 62 8.48 -5.07 3.08
CA ARG A 62 8.61 -4.35 1.80
C ARG A 62 7.43 -3.42 1.55
N MET A 63 6.20 -3.90 1.75
CA MET A 63 4.99 -3.08 1.61
C MET A 63 4.96 -1.91 2.60
N ALA A 64 5.27 -2.17 3.88
CA ALA A 64 5.34 -1.12 4.90
C ALA A 64 6.37 -0.04 4.54
N THR A 65 7.55 -0.48 4.08
CA THR A 65 8.63 0.42 3.64
C THR A 65 8.20 1.27 2.45
N PHE A 66 7.56 0.65 1.46
CA PHE A 66 7.05 1.36 0.28
C PHE A 66 6.02 2.42 0.66
N PHE A 67 5.01 2.08 1.48
CA PHE A 67 4.01 3.05 1.93
C PHE A 67 4.65 4.21 2.71
N LYS A 68 5.67 3.95 3.53
CA LYS A 68 6.42 5.01 4.22
C LYS A 68 7.15 5.94 3.25
N GLN A 69 7.64 5.41 2.12
CA GLN A 69 8.36 6.18 1.10
C GLN A 69 7.46 6.96 0.15
N ILE A 70 6.14 6.71 0.12
CA ILE A 70 5.20 7.53 -0.65
C ILE A 70 5.36 9.01 -0.23
N PRO A 71 5.59 9.92 -1.19
CA PRO A 71 5.73 11.35 -0.92
C PRO A 71 4.52 11.91 -0.17
N ILE A 72 4.75 12.68 0.90
CA ILE A 72 3.69 13.21 1.78
C ILE A 72 2.94 14.40 1.14
N ASN A 73 3.40 14.90 -0.01
CA ASN A 73 2.79 16.05 -0.69
C ASN A 73 1.38 15.75 -1.23
N ASP A 74 1.22 15.59 -2.54
CA ASP A 74 -0.09 15.39 -3.17
C ASP A 74 -0.74 14.04 -2.79
N TYR A 75 0.02 13.15 -2.14
CA TYR A 75 -0.38 11.77 -1.82
C TYR A 75 -0.59 11.50 -0.32
N CYS A 76 -0.62 12.51 0.55
CA CYS A 76 -0.79 12.32 2.00
C CYS A 76 -2.00 11.45 2.35
N SER A 77 -3.16 11.75 1.76
CA SER A 77 -4.40 11.01 1.99
C SER A 77 -4.31 9.55 1.53
N LEU A 78 -3.71 9.31 0.36
CA LEU A 78 -3.48 7.96 -0.17
C LEU A 78 -2.53 7.17 0.74
N LYS A 79 -1.40 7.78 1.10
CA LYS A 79 -0.41 7.21 2.01
C LYS A 79 -1.04 6.79 3.34
N ASN A 80 -1.74 7.71 4.00
CA ASN A 80 -2.39 7.44 5.29
C ASN A 80 -3.46 6.35 5.17
N PHE A 81 -4.19 6.32 4.05
CA PHE A 81 -5.15 5.25 3.78
C PHE A 81 -4.47 3.89 3.62
N CYS A 82 -3.41 3.78 2.81
CA CYS A 82 -2.63 2.55 2.64
C CYS A 82 -2.05 2.05 3.97
N ILE A 83 -1.44 2.95 4.76
CA ILE A 83 -0.90 2.62 6.08
C ILE A 83 -2.00 2.12 7.02
N LYS A 84 -3.16 2.79 7.05
CA LYS A 84 -4.30 2.38 7.89
C LYS A 84 -4.78 0.98 7.51
N VAL A 85 -5.05 0.73 6.23
CA VAL A 85 -5.53 -0.58 5.74
C VAL A 85 -4.51 -1.67 6.05
N PHE A 86 -3.22 -1.40 5.82
CA PHE A 86 -2.15 -2.34 6.13
C PHE A 86 -2.11 -2.67 7.63
N ASN A 87 -2.15 -1.65 8.50
CA ASN A 87 -2.13 -1.82 9.96
C ASN A 87 -3.35 -2.58 10.48
N GLU A 88 -4.55 -2.31 9.95
CA GLU A 88 -5.76 -3.04 10.32
C GLU A 88 -5.65 -4.53 9.97
N ARG A 89 -5.17 -4.86 8.76
CA ARG A 89 -4.94 -6.27 8.37
C ARG A 89 -3.82 -6.90 9.17
N TYR A 90 -2.75 -6.17 9.47
CA TYR A 90 -1.64 -6.70 10.27
C TYR A 90 -2.08 -7.11 11.69
N LYS A 91 -3.01 -6.36 12.30
CA LYS A 91 -3.56 -6.69 13.62
C LYS A 91 -4.31 -8.03 13.64
N GLU A 92 -4.95 -8.44 12.54
CA GLU A 92 -5.62 -9.75 12.43
C GLU A 92 -4.64 -10.92 12.53
N PHE A 93 -3.37 -10.72 12.16
CA PHE A 93 -2.33 -11.72 12.38
C PHE A 93 -1.92 -11.83 13.85
N ASN A 94 -2.16 -10.82 14.68
CA ASN A 94 -1.61 -10.73 16.04
C ASN A 94 -2.49 -11.37 17.13
N GLU A 95 -3.68 -11.90 16.82
CA GLU A 95 -4.67 -12.14 17.88
C GLU A 95 -4.56 -13.45 18.69
N ASP A 96 -3.97 -14.58 18.24
CA ASP A 96 -3.80 -15.72 19.19
C ASP A 96 -2.94 -16.94 18.76
N ILE A 97 -2.46 -17.03 17.51
CA ILE A 97 -1.72 -18.23 17.06
C ILE A 97 -0.20 -18.11 17.26
N TYR A 98 0.34 -16.89 17.39
CA TYR A 98 1.79 -16.64 17.31
C TYR A 98 2.49 -16.50 18.67
N HIS A 99 1.76 -16.42 19.79
CA HIS A 99 2.36 -16.38 21.14
C HIS A 99 2.91 -17.72 21.62
N LYS A 100 2.76 -18.81 20.86
CA LYS A 100 3.30 -20.14 21.22
C LYS A 100 4.60 -20.52 20.51
N VAL A 101 5.15 -19.68 19.64
CA VAL A 101 6.48 -19.93 19.05
C VAL A 101 7.36 -18.69 19.24
N PRO A 102 8.23 -18.66 20.27
CA PRO A 102 9.19 -17.59 20.44
C PRO A 102 10.34 -17.83 19.45
N ASN A 103 10.20 -17.34 18.23
CA ASN A 103 11.36 -17.17 17.36
C ASN A 103 11.76 -15.69 17.37
N ILE A 104 12.95 -15.40 17.88
CA ILE A 104 13.45 -14.04 18.16
C ILE A 104 13.48 -13.18 16.88
N SER A 105 13.51 -13.81 15.70
CA SER A 105 13.43 -13.17 14.39
C SER A 105 12.05 -12.57 14.06
N THR A 106 10.94 -13.22 14.42
CA THR A 106 9.58 -12.70 14.14
C THR A 106 9.21 -11.55 15.07
N LEU A 107 9.69 -11.56 16.31
CA LEU A 107 9.55 -10.44 17.24
C LEU A 107 10.26 -9.19 16.71
N ASN A 108 11.49 -9.34 16.20
CA ASN A 108 12.28 -8.22 15.65
C ASN A 108 11.67 -7.63 14.36
N ILE A 109 11.14 -8.48 13.46
CA ILE A 109 10.48 -8.00 12.23
C ILE A 109 9.12 -7.35 12.53
N SER A 110 8.35 -7.91 13.47
CA SER A 110 7.07 -7.32 13.90
C SER A 110 7.28 -5.94 14.53
N THR A 111 8.30 -5.79 15.37
CA THR A 111 8.70 -4.49 15.94
C THR A 111 9.19 -3.51 14.86
N GLN A 112 9.93 -3.98 13.84
CA GLN A 112 10.39 -3.13 12.73
C GLN A 112 9.24 -2.66 11.83
N ILE A 113 8.25 -3.52 11.54
CA ILE A 113 7.05 -3.13 10.79
C ILE A 113 6.26 -2.06 11.57
N PHE A 114 6.12 -2.23 12.88
CA PHE A 114 5.44 -1.27 13.75
C PHE A 114 6.15 0.10 13.77
N ILE A 115 7.48 0.11 13.95
CA ILE A 115 8.32 1.33 13.90
C ILE A 115 8.28 2.01 12.52
N LEU A 116 8.11 1.24 11.44
CA LEU A 116 8.02 1.80 10.09
C LEU A 116 6.69 2.52 9.83
N LEU A 117 5.64 2.24 10.59
CA LEU A 117 4.28 2.73 10.33
C LEU A 117 3.76 3.72 11.39
N GLU A 118 4.54 3.99 12.45
CA GLU A 118 4.49 5.24 13.24
C GLU A 118 5.26 6.38 12.52
#